data_AF-A0A7S0XQF4-F1
#
_entry.id   AF-A0A7S0XQF4-F1
#
_cell.length_a   1.000
_cell.length_b   1.000
_cell.length_c   1.000
_cell.angle_alpha   90.00
_cell.angle_beta   90.00
_cell.angle_gamma   90.00
#
_symmetry.space_group_name_H-M   'P 1'
#
loop_
_entity.id
_entity.type
_entity.pdbx_description
1 polymer ?
#
loop_
_entity_poly.entity_id
_entity_poly.type
_entity_poly.pdbx_seq_one_letter_code
_entity_poly.pdbx_strand_id
1 'polypeptide(L)'
;SQTKDQVVAEAMQNLKDSPGGLTPESVLAMTDEELKGYIFKVGFHNNKTKYIKQAAQILIDEHGGKVPRTAKELTALPGIGPKMAYIILKVAYNVVDGIGVDTHMHRIFNVLGWVSSKQPEQTRVQLESWLPREGGGGVNVL
;
A
#
# COMPACT_ATOMS: atom_id res chain seq x y z
N SER A 1 -4.46 -5.50 5.12
CA SER A 1 -5.78 -5.59 4.47
C SER A 1 -6.21 -7.05 4.47
N GLN A 2 -7.46 -7.36 4.83
CA GLN A 2 -7.96 -8.75 4.95
C GLN A 2 -8.83 -9.18 3.76
N THR A 3 -8.75 -8.46 2.64
CA THR A 3 -9.58 -8.70 1.45
C THR A 3 -8.77 -9.47 0.42
N LYS A 4 -9.38 -10.48 -0.20
CA LYS A 4 -8.75 -11.27 -1.29
C LYS A 4 -8.49 -10.38 -2.50
N ASP A 5 -7.42 -10.67 -3.23
CA ASP A 5 -6.99 -9.85 -4.38
C ASP A 5 -8.04 -9.77 -5.48
N GLN A 6 -8.78 -10.85 -5.74
CA GLN A 6 -9.88 -10.86 -6.72
C GLN A 6 -10.97 -9.81 -6.42
N VAL A 7 -11.32 -9.64 -5.15
CA VAL A 7 -12.33 -8.67 -4.72
C VAL A 7 -11.79 -7.24 -4.84
N VAL A 8 -10.50 -7.06 -4.55
CA VAL A 8 -9.82 -5.77 -4.74
C VAL A 8 -9.74 -5.43 -6.23
N ALA A 9 -9.41 -6.40 -7.09
CA ALA A 9 -9.32 -6.21 -8.53
C ALA A 9 -10.67 -5.79 -9.13
N GLU A 10 -11.77 -6.42 -8.72
CA GLU A 10 -13.13 -6.03 -9.13
C GLU A 10 -13.43 -4.58 -8.72
N ALA A 11 -13.19 -4.22 -7.45
CA ALA A 11 -13.41 -2.86 -6.96
C ALA A 11 -12.54 -1.82 -7.70
N MET A 12 -11.29 -2.15 -7.98
CA MET A 12 -10.37 -1.29 -8.75
C MET A 12 -10.84 -1.10 -10.18
N GLN A 13 -11.39 -2.14 -10.81
CA GLN A 13 -11.95 -2.03 -12.16
C GLN A 13 -13.16 -1.10 -12.17
N ASN A 14 -14.11 -1.29 -11.22
CA ASN A 14 -15.28 -0.43 -11.10
C ASN A 14 -14.89 1.04 -10.86
N LEU A 15 -13.85 1.31 -10.07
CA LEU A 15 -13.32 2.66 -9.85
C LEU A 15 -12.70 3.26 -11.12
N LYS A 16 -11.96 2.46 -11.90
CA LYS A 16 -11.39 2.93 -13.18
C LYS A 16 -12.47 3.26 -14.21
N ASP A 17 -13.56 2.52 -14.19
CA ASP A 17 -14.70 2.69 -15.10
C ASP A 17 -15.69 3.77 -14.60
N SER A 18 -15.44 4.37 -13.42
CA SER A 18 -16.25 5.46 -12.91
C SER A 18 -16.13 6.73 -13.77
N PRO A 19 -17.15 7.61 -13.80
CA PRO A 19 -17.07 8.88 -14.51
C PRO A 19 -15.85 9.70 -14.06
N GLY A 20 -15.01 10.15 -15.01
CA GLY A 20 -13.76 10.86 -14.70
C GLY A 20 -12.57 9.93 -14.41
N GLY A 21 -12.78 8.62 -14.35
CA GLY A 21 -11.76 7.61 -14.11
C GLY A 21 -11.21 7.62 -12.69
N LEU A 22 -10.15 6.83 -12.46
CA LEU A 22 -9.47 6.77 -11.16
C LEU A 22 -8.34 7.81 -11.08
N THR A 23 -8.68 9.03 -10.69
CA THR A 23 -7.72 10.11 -10.38
C THR A 23 -8.03 10.75 -9.03
N PRO A 24 -7.07 11.46 -8.39
CA PRO A 24 -7.34 12.19 -7.14
C PRO A 24 -8.52 13.16 -7.25
N GLU A 25 -8.63 13.88 -8.36
CA GLU A 25 -9.69 14.85 -8.61
C GLU A 25 -11.06 14.18 -8.70
N SER A 26 -11.16 13.09 -9.46
CA SER A 26 -12.38 12.29 -9.59
C SER A 26 -12.82 11.72 -8.23
N VAL A 27 -11.87 11.17 -7.46
CA VAL A 27 -12.11 10.64 -6.11
C VAL A 27 -12.64 11.71 -5.15
N LEU A 28 -12.14 12.95 -5.23
CA LEU A 28 -12.61 14.06 -4.39
C LEU A 28 -13.95 14.61 -4.83
N ALA A 29 -14.28 14.53 -6.13
CA ALA A 29 -15.58 14.91 -6.65
C ALA A 29 -16.70 13.95 -6.24
N MET A 30 -16.38 12.67 -5.99
CA MET A 30 -17.34 11.68 -5.49
C MET A 30 -17.78 11.99 -4.05
N THR A 31 -19.07 11.79 -3.79
CA THR A 31 -19.60 11.69 -2.42
C THR A 31 -19.04 10.46 -1.70
N ASP A 32 -19.10 10.46 -0.37
CA ASP A 32 -18.63 9.32 0.42
C ASP A 32 -19.46 8.07 0.13
N GLU A 33 -20.76 8.23 -0.12
CA GLU A 33 -21.70 7.17 -0.49
C GLU A 33 -21.36 6.55 -1.86
N GLU A 34 -21.04 7.37 -2.86
CA GLU A 34 -20.63 6.91 -4.19
C GLU A 34 -19.33 6.11 -4.10
N LEU A 35 -18.28 6.68 -3.50
CA LEU A 35 -16.99 6.01 -3.35
C LEU A 35 -17.14 4.70 -2.57
N LYS A 36 -17.91 4.73 -1.47
CA LYS A 36 -18.23 3.52 -0.70
C LYS A 36 -18.97 2.48 -1.54
N GLY A 37 -19.88 2.90 -2.42
CA GLY A 37 -20.57 2.03 -3.39
C GLY A 37 -19.61 1.29 -4.33
N TYR A 38 -18.49 1.90 -4.71
CA TYR A 38 -17.47 1.23 -5.52
C TYR A 38 -16.65 0.19 -4.74
N ILE A 39 -16.41 0.42 -3.45
CA ILE A 39 -15.51 -0.41 -2.64
C ILE A 39 -16.21 -1.22 -1.53
N PHE A 40 -17.55 -1.30 -1.49
CA PHE A 40 -18.28 -1.89 -0.36
C PHE A 40 -17.91 -3.35 -0.06
N LYS A 41 -17.54 -4.13 -1.09
CA LYS A 41 -17.07 -5.52 -0.97
C LYS A 41 -15.68 -5.61 -0.32
N VAL A 42 -14.93 -4.52 -0.32
CA VAL A 42 -13.62 -4.45 0.30
C VAL A 42 -13.78 -4.33 1.82
N GLY A 43 -13.05 -5.17 2.56
CA GLY A 43 -13.05 -5.14 4.01
C GLY A 43 -12.56 -3.81 4.56
N PHE A 44 -13.20 -3.32 5.62
CA PHE A 44 -12.98 -2.00 6.22
C PHE A 44 -13.27 -0.82 5.27
N HIS A 45 -14.18 -0.99 4.31
CA HIS A 45 -14.50 0.05 3.31
C HIS A 45 -14.83 1.41 3.94
N ASN A 46 -15.53 1.47 5.08
CA ASN A 46 -15.85 2.76 5.74
C ASN A 46 -14.60 3.59 6.05
N ASN A 47 -13.61 2.97 6.70
CA ASN A 47 -12.35 3.65 7.00
C ASN A 47 -11.53 3.91 5.73
N LYS A 48 -11.58 2.99 4.76
CA LYS A 48 -10.89 3.14 3.48
C LYS A 48 -11.44 4.30 2.67
N THR A 49 -12.76 4.52 2.63
CA THR A 49 -13.39 5.69 1.98
C THR A 49 -12.77 6.97 2.51
N LYS A 50 -12.73 7.11 3.85
CA LYS A 50 -12.09 8.26 4.50
C LYS A 50 -10.62 8.41 4.12
N TYR A 51 -9.83 7.35 4.23
CA TYR A 51 -8.40 7.41 3.93
C TYR A 51 -8.10 7.68 2.47
N ILE A 52 -8.88 7.12 1.54
CA ILE A 52 -8.74 7.36 0.10
C ILE A 52 -8.97 8.83 -0.23
N LYS A 53 -10.04 9.44 0.29
CA LYS A 53 -10.32 10.88 0.06
C LYS A 53 -9.26 11.76 0.71
N GLN A 54 -8.83 11.45 1.93
CA GLN A 54 -7.77 12.21 2.60
C GLN A 54 -6.44 12.09 1.85
N ALA A 55 -6.07 10.90 1.37
CA ALA A 55 -4.87 10.71 0.57
C ALA A 55 -4.98 11.46 -0.75
N ALA A 56 -6.12 11.42 -1.45
CA ALA A 56 -6.35 12.18 -2.67
C ALA A 56 -6.19 13.69 -2.45
N GLN A 57 -6.71 14.22 -1.34
CA GLN A 57 -6.56 15.63 -0.98
C GLN A 57 -5.09 16.00 -0.76
N ILE A 58 -4.35 15.23 0.05
CA ILE A 58 -2.92 15.46 0.30
C ILE A 58 -2.11 15.38 -1.01
N LEU A 59 -2.45 14.43 -1.90
CA LEU A 59 -1.78 14.31 -3.20
C LEU A 59 -1.93 15.59 -4.03
N ILE A 60 -3.12 16.20 -4.06
CA ILE A 60 -3.35 17.46 -4.78
C ILE A 60 -2.60 18.61 -4.10
N ASP A 61 -2.81 18.77 -2.79
CA ASP A 61 -2.35 19.96 -2.06
C ASP A 61 -0.83 20.00 -1.90
N GLU A 62 -0.20 18.86 -1.59
CA GLU A 62 1.22 18.79 -1.21
C GLU A 62 2.10 18.20 -2.33
N HIS A 63 1.52 17.41 -3.24
CA HIS A 63 2.27 16.67 -4.26
C HIS A 63 1.84 16.97 -5.71
N GLY A 64 0.98 17.97 -5.92
CA GLY A 64 0.56 18.40 -7.26
C GLY A 64 -0.14 17.29 -8.06
N GLY A 65 -0.94 16.46 -7.38
CA GLY A 65 -1.68 15.34 -7.94
C GLY A 65 -0.84 14.08 -8.22
N LYS A 66 0.45 14.07 -7.85
CA LYS A 66 1.37 12.96 -8.15
C LYS A 66 1.66 12.11 -6.92
N VAL A 67 1.74 10.80 -7.12
CA VAL A 67 2.17 9.87 -6.07
C VAL A 67 3.64 10.15 -5.68
N PRO A 68 3.97 10.28 -4.37
CA PRO A 68 5.33 10.52 -3.91
C PRO A 68 6.29 9.37 -4.23
N ARG A 69 7.59 9.70 -4.26
CA ARG A 69 8.67 8.76 -4.65
C ARG A 69 9.59 8.36 -3.50
N THR A 70 9.19 8.66 -2.26
CA THR A 70 9.95 8.23 -1.07
C THR A 70 9.05 7.47 -0.10
N ALA A 71 9.63 6.52 0.64
CA ALA A 71 8.88 5.74 1.61
C ALA A 71 8.29 6.64 2.71
N LYS A 72 9.06 7.64 3.17
CA LYS A 72 8.65 8.60 4.20
C LYS A 72 7.39 9.36 3.81
N GLU A 73 7.35 9.93 2.61
CA GLU A 73 6.18 10.66 2.11
C GLU A 73 4.99 9.73 1.90
N LEU A 74 5.21 8.55 1.33
CA LEU A 74 4.15 7.55 1.15
C LEU A 74 3.54 7.13 2.49
N THR A 75 4.35 6.91 3.53
CA THR A 75 3.84 6.56 4.87
C THR A 75 3.14 7.70 5.60
N ALA A 76 3.30 8.95 5.14
CA ALA A 76 2.54 10.08 5.65
C ALA A 76 1.09 10.07 5.14
N LEU A 77 0.82 9.40 4.02
CA LEU A 77 -0.53 9.27 3.48
C LEU A 77 -1.38 8.34 4.38
N PRO A 78 -2.61 8.75 4.74
CA PRO A 78 -3.50 7.93 5.55
C PRO A 78 -3.74 6.54 4.97
N GLY A 79 -3.61 5.51 5.81
CA GLY A 79 -3.83 4.12 5.41
C GLY A 79 -2.63 3.45 4.73
N ILE A 80 -1.52 4.16 4.51
CA ILE A 80 -0.28 3.59 3.97
C ILE A 80 0.74 3.38 5.10
N GLY A 81 1.02 2.13 5.43
CA GLY A 81 2.10 1.76 6.35
C GLY A 81 3.41 1.43 5.61
N PRO A 82 4.52 1.20 6.34
CA PRO A 82 5.85 0.95 5.75
C PRO A 82 5.86 -0.13 4.67
N LYS A 83 5.19 -1.27 4.92
CA LYS A 83 5.04 -2.35 3.92
C LYS A 83 4.48 -1.82 2.59
N MET A 84 3.38 -1.08 2.65
CA MET A 84 2.70 -0.60 1.46
C MET A 84 3.54 0.44 0.72
N ALA A 85 4.26 1.30 1.44
CA ALA A 85 5.16 2.28 0.84
C ALA A 85 6.25 1.59 0.00
N TYR A 86 6.92 0.57 0.54
CA TYR A 86 7.96 -0.17 -0.21
C TYR A 86 7.40 -0.90 -1.43
N ILE A 87 6.20 -1.49 -1.31
CA ILE A 87 5.51 -2.13 -2.45
C ILE A 87 5.21 -1.10 -3.55
N ILE A 88 4.69 0.08 -3.19
CA ILE A 88 4.40 1.14 -4.17
C ILE A 88 5.67 1.57 -4.89
N LEU A 89 6.77 1.83 -4.16
CA LEU A 89 8.05 2.20 -4.75
C LEU A 89 8.55 1.14 -5.74
N LYS A 90 8.44 -0.14 -5.38
CA LYS A 90 8.85 -1.23 -6.25
C LYS A 90 7.97 -1.34 -7.50
N VAL A 91 6.66 -1.37 -7.33
CA VAL A 91 5.72 -1.64 -8.45
C VAL A 91 5.59 -0.43 -9.38
N ALA A 92 5.46 0.78 -8.83
CA ALA A 92 5.19 1.98 -9.62
C ALA A 92 6.45 2.65 -10.16
N TYR A 93 7.59 2.54 -9.45
CA TYR A 93 8.82 3.26 -9.79
C TYR A 93 10.04 2.36 -10.00
N ASN A 94 9.90 1.04 -9.84
CA ASN A 94 11.02 0.08 -9.85
C ASN A 94 12.14 0.45 -8.86
N VAL A 95 11.80 1.13 -7.77
CA VAL A 95 12.73 1.52 -6.70
C VAL A 95 12.69 0.48 -5.60
N VAL A 96 13.84 -0.07 -5.23
CA VAL A 96 14.01 -0.99 -4.10
C VAL A 96 14.64 -0.20 -2.96
N ASP A 97 13.81 0.29 -2.04
CA ASP A 97 14.23 1.12 -0.89
C ASP A 97 13.98 0.43 0.47
N GLY A 98 13.60 -0.85 0.45
CA GLY A 98 13.36 -1.65 1.65
C GLY A 98 12.55 -2.92 1.37
N ILE A 99 12.37 -3.74 2.40
CA ILE A 99 11.59 -4.99 2.32
C ILE A 99 10.22 -4.80 2.98
N GLY A 100 9.14 -5.04 2.23
CA GLY A 100 7.77 -5.02 2.73
C GLY A 100 7.41 -6.27 3.54
N VAL A 101 7.84 -6.36 4.80
CA VAL A 101 7.52 -7.50 5.68
C VAL A 101 6.07 -7.43 6.18
N ASP A 102 5.33 -8.53 6.05
CA ASP A 102 4.04 -8.70 6.69
C ASP A 102 4.04 -9.72 7.83
N THR A 103 2.87 -9.95 8.42
CA THR A 103 2.70 -10.89 9.53
C THR A 103 3.02 -12.33 9.16
N HIS A 104 2.77 -12.74 7.92
CA HIS A 104 3.08 -14.11 7.47
C HIS A 104 4.59 -14.28 7.27
N MET A 105 5.23 -13.33 6.59
CA MET A 105 6.70 -13.30 6.45
C MET A 105 7.38 -13.25 7.82
N HIS A 106 6.95 -12.32 8.68
CA HIS A 106 7.42 -12.20 10.06
C HIS A 106 7.35 -13.54 10.80
N ARG A 107 6.19 -14.21 10.74
CA ARG A 107 6.01 -15.51 11.39
C ARG A 107 6.94 -16.57 10.81
N ILE A 108 7.01 -16.70 9.48
CA ILE A 108 7.83 -17.72 8.82
C ILE A 108 9.30 -17.54 9.17
N PHE A 109 9.84 -16.32 9.08
CA PHE A 109 11.25 -16.08 9.36
C PHE A 109 11.61 -16.34 10.83
N ASN A 110 10.71 -16.06 11.78
CA ASN A 110 10.92 -16.43 13.18
C ASN A 110 10.82 -17.96 13.38
N VAL A 111 9.88 -18.65 12.72
CA VAL A 111 9.75 -20.13 12.80
C VAL A 111 10.97 -20.83 12.22
N LEU A 112 11.53 -20.31 11.12
CA LEU A 112 12.75 -20.83 10.51
C LEU A 112 14.02 -20.47 11.31
N GLY A 113 13.91 -19.63 12.34
CA GLY A 113 15.05 -19.15 13.13
C GLY A 113 15.98 -18.20 12.37
N TRP A 114 15.53 -17.63 11.24
CA TRP A 114 16.34 -16.71 10.43
C TRP A 114 16.38 -15.29 11.01
N VAL A 115 15.39 -14.95 11.84
CA VAL A 115 15.34 -13.72 12.62
C VAL A 115 14.86 -14.02 14.02
N SER A 116 15.18 -13.16 14.97
CA SER A 116 14.60 -13.16 16.32
C SER A 116 13.97 -11.80 16.60
N SER A 117 12.65 -11.70 16.43
CA SER A 117 11.96 -10.42 16.44
C SER A 117 10.54 -10.55 16.97
N LYS A 118 10.04 -9.50 17.65
CA LYS A 118 8.67 -9.46 18.18
C LYS A 118 7.70 -8.69 17.29
N GLN A 119 8.24 -7.91 16.35
CA GLN A 119 7.46 -7.02 15.48
C GLN A 119 7.94 -7.17 14.03
N PRO A 120 7.04 -7.04 13.02
CA PRO A 120 7.42 -7.11 11.60
C PRO A 120 8.51 -6.13 11.19
N GLU A 121 8.52 -4.93 11.78
CA GLU A 121 9.55 -3.92 11.50
C GLU A 121 10.94 -4.36 11.97
N GLN A 122 11.03 -5.05 13.10
CA GLN A 122 12.30 -5.63 13.58
C GLN A 122 12.77 -6.76 12.66
N THR A 123 11.85 -7.56 12.12
CA THR A 123 12.18 -8.55 11.08
C THR A 123 12.75 -7.86 9.85
N ARG A 124 12.12 -6.78 9.37
CA ARG A 124 12.60 -6.03 8.21
C ARG A 124 14.05 -5.58 8.39
N VAL A 125 14.35 -4.91 9.50
CA VAL A 125 15.70 -4.42 9.81
C VAL A 125 16.72 -5.56 9.88
N GLN A 126 16.35 -6.70 10.48
CA GLN A 126 17.24 -7.87 10.50
C GLN A 126 17.46 -8.44 9.11
N LEU A 127 16.41 -8.67 8.32
CA LEU A 127 16.53 -9.15 6.94
C LEU A 127 17.42 -8.22 6.11
N GLU A 128 17.20 -6.91 6.18
CA GLU A 128 17.98 -5.93 5.42
C GLU A 128 19.47 -5.87 5.81
N SER A 129 19.82 -6.36 7.00
CA SER A 129 21.23 -6.39 7.44
C SER A 129 22.06 -7.46 6.75
N TRP A 130 21.44 -8.52 6.22
CA TRP A 130 22.15 -9.64 5.59
C TRP A 130 21.62 -10.04 4.22
N LEU A 131 20.43 -9.57 3.82
CA LEU A 131 19.85 -9.87 2.51
C LEU A 131 20.49 -8.98 1.42
N PRO A 132 21.04 -9.55 0.33
CA PRO A 132 21.70 -8.77 -0.72
C PRO A 132 20.76 -7.77 -1.39
N ARG A 133 21.16 -6.51 -1.48
CA ARG A 133 20.35 -5.44 -2.11
C ARG A 133 20.07 -5.70 -3.59
N GLU A 134 20.99 -6.35 -4.30
CA GLU A 134 20.85 -6.69 -5.72
C GLU A 134 19.85 -7.83 -5.98
N GLY A 135 19.50 -8.63 -4.97
CA GLY A 135 18.53 -9.74 -5.05
C GLY A 135 17.14 -9.43 -4.48
N GLY A 136 16.95 -8.28 -3.84
CA GLY A 136 15.70 -7.90 -3.16
C GLY A 136 14.47 -7.80 -4.07
N GLY A 137 14.67 -7.75 -5.39
CA GLY A 137 13.59 -7.77 -6.38
C GLY A 137 12.74 -9.05 -6.35
N GLY A 138 13.29 -10.18 -5.91
CA GLY A 138 12.57 -11.46 -5.82
C GLY A 138 11.87 -11.71 -4.49
N VAL A 139 12.12 -10.89 -3.46
CA VAL A 139 11.58 -11.11 -2.10
C VAL A 139 10.18 -10.51 -1.93
N ASN A 140 9.83 -9.51 -2.76
CA ASN A 140 8.52 -8.86 -2.77
C ASN A 140 7.93 -8.87 -4.19
N VAL A 141 7.84 -10.05 -4.80
CA VAL A 141 7.01 -10.23 -6.00
C VAL A 141 5.58 -10.43 -5.50
N LEU A 142 4.74 -9.41 -5.67
CA LEU A 142 3.29 -9.55 -5.51
C LEU A 142 2.72 -10.42 -6.62
#